data_AF-A0A3M2CQ46-F1
#
_entry.id   AF-A0A3M2CQ46-F1
#
_cell.length_a   1.000
_cell.length_b   1.000
_cell.length_c   1.000
_cell.angle_alpha   90.00
_cell.angle_beta   90.00
_cell.angle_gamma   90.00
#
_symmetry.space_group_name_H-M   'P 1'
#
loop_
_entity.id
_entity.type
_entity.pdbx_description
1 polymer ?
#
loop_
_entity_poly.entity_id
_entity_poly.type
_entity_poly.pdbx_seq_one_letter_code
_entity_poly.pdbx_strand_id
1 'polypeptide(L)'
;MDGIVLLSEVHPDNMVVTQPIRQAKEWFGLVTDAEIARWRRVGPPGMLQLVALCESRARSGGKRLVLRDWSHLDFVGVPYAEPTMRFRLGEVIGAAYEVREAVTVRHPLDQFLSLAKLPNMAGRLTEEGYLRGCAAFARHAQGVGFVRYEDFASDPGGALRLLCDRLGVPFDESWSSKWHRYRTISGDAPGSGSRGSSSGQIRPMPRAEAPAGLLERFRTNGDYRETCALLGYEL
;
A
#
# COMPACT_ATOMS: atom_id res chain seq x y z
N MET A 1 -5.15 -17.33 -8.55
CA MET A 1 -3.95 -16.61 -8.02
C MET A 1 -2.98 -17.55 -7.29
N ASP A 2 -2.77 -18.79 -7.75
CA ASP A 2 -1.99 -19.78 -6.96
C ASP A 2 -0.46 -19.61 -7.10
N GLY A 3 -0.03 -18.80 -8.07
CA GLY A 3 1.39 -18.51 -8.36
C GLY A 3 1.96 -17.27 -7.65
N ILE A 4 1.21 -16.61 -6.77
CA ILE A 4 1.63 -15.37 -6.10
C ILE A 4 1.67 -15.58 -4.58
N VAL A 5 2.73 -15.07 -3.97
CA VAL A 5 2.85 -14.88 -2.52
C VAL A 5 2.84 -13.37 -2.27
N LEU A 6 1.84 -12.87 -1.56
CA LEU A 6 1.72 -11.45 -1.23
C LEU A 6 2.01 -11.21 0.25
N LEU A 7 3.07 -10.47 0.57
CA LEU A 7 3.20 -9.86 1.90
C LEU A 7 2.54 -8.47 1.86
N SER A 8 1.53 -8.27 2.70
CA SER A 8 0.65 -7.10 2.70
C SER A 8 1.09 -6.04 3.70
N GLU A 9 1.10 -4.78 3.29
CA GLU A 9 1.44 -3.60 4.13
C GLU A 9 2.75 -3.81 4.90
N VAL A 10 3.83 -4.16 4.21
CA VAL A 10 5.16 -4.34 4.82
C VAL A 10 5.94 -3.04 4.81
N HIS A 11 6.84 -2.84 5.78
CA HIS A 11 7.74 -1.69 5.80
C HIS A 11 9.03 -2.00 6.57
N PRO A 12 10.23 -1.60 6.07
CA PRO A 12 11.51 -1.92 6.72
C PRO A 12 11.62 -1.32 8.13
N ASP A 13 11.14 -0.09 8.31
CA ASP A 13 11.28 0.63 9.57
C ASP A 13 10.18 0.30 10.60
N ASN A 14 9.22 -0.56 10.27
CA ASN A 14 8.17 -0.98 11.22
C ASN A 14 7.66 -2.41 11.01
N MET A 15 8.57 -3.38 11.11
CA MET A 15 8.24 -4.81 11.01
C MET A 15 7.41 -5.35 12.19
N VAL A 16 7.32 -4.59 13.30
CA VAL A 16 6.53 -4.99 14.47
C VAL A 16 5.03 -4.77 14.23
N VAL A 17 4.65 -3.62 13.68
CA VAL A 17 3.25 -3.31 13.35
C VAL A 17 2.79 -4.08 12.11
N THR A 18 3.65 -4.13 11.09
CA THR A 18 3.31 -4.77 9.80
C THR A 18 3.39 -6.30 9.84
N GLN A 19 4.09 -6.86 10.83
CA GLN A 19 4.20 -8.30 11.10
C GLN A 19 4.54 -9.19 9.88
N PRO A 20 5.47 -8.82 8.98
CA PRO A 20 5.72 -9.57 7.73
C PRO A 20 6.23 -11.00 7.99
N ILE A 21 6.95 -11.23 9.08
CA ILE A 21 7.38 -12.59 9.50
C ILE A 21 6.16 -13.47 9.80
N ARG A 22 5.16 -12.90 10.49
CA ARG A 22 3.93 -13.61 10.82
C ARG A 22 3.13 -13.92 9.56
N GLN A 23 3.00 -12.97 8.64
CA GLN A 23 2.36 -13.19 7.35
C GLN A 23 3.06 -14.30 6.55
N ALA A 24 4.39 -14.25 6.42
CA ALA A 24 5.17 -15.25 5.72
C ALA A 24 5.00 -16.66 6.31
N LYS A 25 4.91 -16.77 7.65
CA LYS A 25 4.63 -18.02 8.36
C LYS A 25 3.19 -18.49 8.18
N GLU A 26 2.23 -17.70 8.66
CA GLU A 26 0.84 -18.11 8.82
C GLU A 26 0.09 -18.21 7.49
N TRP A 27 0.41 -17.36 6.51
CA TRP A 27 -0.33 -17.32 5.24
C TRP A 27 0.29 -18.21 4.17
N PHE A 28 1.61 -18.41 4.20
CA PHE A 28 2.32 -19.04 3.09
C PHE A 28 3.30 -20.15 3.50
N GLY A 29 3.51 -20.38 4.80
CA GLY A 29 4.45 -21.40 5.28
C GLY A 29 5.91 -21.15 4.88
N LEU A 30 6.26 -19.90 4.53
CA LEU A 30 7.59 -19.54 4.07
C LEU A 30 8.58 -19.34 5.21
N VAL A 31 8.13 -19.34 6.47
CA VAL A 31 8.94 -19.25 7.68
C VAL A 31 8.52 -20.38 8.61
N THR A 32 9.49 -21.05 9.22
CA THR A 32 9.27 -22.18 10.13
C THR A 32 9.32 -21.76 11.60
N ASP A 33 8.72 -22.56 12.48
CA ASP A 33 8.83 -22.36 13.94
C ASP A 33 10.28 -22.48 14.45
N ALA A 34 11.08 -23.34 13.84
CA ALA A 34 12.50 -23.48 14.16
C ALA A 34 13.29 -22.17 13.88
N GLU A 35 12.99 -21.50 12.76
CA GLU A 35 13.59 -20.21 12.43
C GLU A 35 13.15 -19.11 13.39
N ILE A 36 11.86 -19.05 13.74
CA ILE A 36 11.35 -18.11 14.73
C ILE A 36 12.02 -18.34 16.09
N ALA A 37 12.15 -19.59 16.52
CA ALA A 37 12.83 -19.96 17.76
C ALA A 37 14.33 -19.60 17.74
N ARG A 38 14.98 -19.68 16.57
CA ARG A 38 16.36 -19.22 16.39
C ARG A 38 16.45 -17.70 16.48
N TRP A 39 15.60 -16.98 15.76
CA TRP A 39 15.58 -15.51 15.74
C TRP A 39 15.27 -14.87 17.10
N ARG A 40 14.50 -15.55 17.95
CA ARG A 40 14.33 -15.14 19.36
C ARG A 40 15.64 -15.13 20.14
N ARG A 41 16.65 -15.91 19.73
CA ARG A 41 17.96 -15.98 20.40
C ARG A 41 19.00 -15.06 19.77
N VAL A 42 19.00 -14.93 18.44
CA VAL A 42 20.07 -14.22 17.69
C VAL A 42 19.62 -12.88 17.10
N GLY A 43 18.36 -12.51 17.25
CA GLY A 43 17.75 -11.35 16.62
C GLY A 43 16.92 -11.71 15.38
N PRO A 44 15.81 -10.99 15.12
CA PRO A 44 15.02 -11.16 13.90
C PRO A 44 15.79 -10.68 12.66
N PRO A 45 15.47 -11.20 11.47
CA PRO A 45 16.04 -10.72 10.24
C PRO A 45 15.57 -9.28 9.95
N GLY A 46 16.45 -8.48 9.34
CA GLY A 46 16.03 -7.23 8.71
C GLY A 46 15.15 -7.50 7.47
N MET A 47 14.50 -6.45 6.94
CA MET A 47 13.58 -6.57 5.81
C MET A 47 14.21 -7.26 4.59
N LEU A 48 15.42 -6.86 4.19
CA LEU A 48 16.11 -7.46 3.05
C LEU A 48 16.37 -8.96 3.24
N GLN A 49 16.78 -9.38 4.44
CA GLN A 49 17.02 -10.78 4.77
C GLN A 49 15.72 -11.60 4.76
N LEU A 50 14.62 -11.02 5.27
CA LEU A 50 13.31 -11.67 5.24
C LEU A 50 12.80 -11.82 3.80
N VAL A 51 12.92 -10.77 2.97
CA VAL A 51 12.55 -10.81 1.55
C VAL A 51 13.39 -11.85 0.81
N ALA A 52 14.69 -11.92 1.06
CA ALA A 52 15.55 -12.94 0.45
C ALA A 52 15.14 -14.37 0.79
N LEU A 53 14.78 -14.62 2.05
CA LEU A 53 14.26 -15.92 2.48
C LEU A 53 12.92 -16.24 1.78
N CYS A 54 11.99 -15.29 1.78
CA CYS A 54 10.65 -15.49 1.22
C CYS A 54 10.68 -15.65 -0.30
N GLU A 55 11.49 -14.85 -1.00
CA GLU A 55 11.64 -14.89 -2.46
C GLU A 55 12.23 -16.22 -2.89
N SER A 56 13.33 -16.65 -2.28
CA SER A 56 13.99 -17.91 -2.59
C SER A 56 13.04 -19.11 -2.42
N ARG A 57 12.24 -19.11 -1.34
CA ARG A 57 11.26 -20.18 -1.07
C ARG A 57 10.04 -20.11 -1.98
N ALA A 58 9.50 -18.92 -2.24
CA ALA A 58 8.42 -18.74 -3.19
C ALA A 58 8.83 -19.23 -4.58
N ARG A 59 10.02 -18.82 -5.04
CA ARG A 59 10.59 -19.22 -6.34
C ARG A 59 10.82 -20.72 -6.43
N SER A 60 11.36 -21.34 -5.37
CA SER A 60 11.54 -22.81 -5.31
C SER A 60 10.21 -23.57 -5.39
N GLY A 61 9.12 -22.95 -4.96
CA GLY A 61 7.75 -23.46 -5.13
C GLY A 61 7.07 -23.05 -6.43
N GLY A 62 7.77 -22.46 -7.40
CA GLY A 62 7.21 -21.99 -8.67
C GLY A 62 6.32 -20.74 -8.55
N LYS A 63 6.44 -19.99 -7.45
CA LYS A 63 5.65 -18.79 -7.17
C LYS A 63 6.50 -17.52 -7.26
N ARG A 64 5.83 -16.37 -7.33
CA ARG A 64 6.46 -15.05 -7.30
C ARG A 64 6.09 -14.32 -6.02
N LEU A 65 7.07 -13.68 -5.39
CA LEU A 65 6.86 -12.82 -4.23
C LEU A 65 6.43 -11.42 -4.72
N VAL A 66 5.36 -10.90 -4.15
CA VAL A 66 4.87 -9.53 -4.30
C VAL A 66 4.82 -8.91 -2.92
N LEU A 67 5.28 -7.66 -2.83
CA LEU A 67 5.24 -6.88 -1.59
C LEU A 67 4.27 -5.72 -1.81
N ARG A 68 3.29 -5.57 -0.92
CA ARG A 68 2.49 -4.35 -0.82
C ARG A 68 3.11 -3.50 0.26
N ASP A 69 3.65 -2.36 -0.13
CA ASP A 69 4.27 -1.41 0.78
C ASP A 69 3.23 -0.75 1.71
N TRP A 70 3.67 -0.37 2.90
CA TRP A 70 2.92 0.54 3.79
C TRP A 70 3.49 1.96 3.71
N SER A 71 3.37 2.56 2.52
CA SER A 71 3.90 3.90 2.19
C SER A 71 3.37 5.02 3.08
N HIS A 72 2.29 4.77 3.82
CA HIS A 72 1.80 5.70 4.85
C HIS A 72 2.90 6.08 5.83
N LEU A 73 3.78 5.15 6.22
CA LEU A 73 4.87 5.46 7.16
C LEU A 73 5.87 6.46 6.58
N ASP A 74 6.15 6.37 5.29
CA ASP A 74 7.14 7.19 4.61
C ASP A 74 6.64 8.60 4.30
N PHE A 75 5.36 8.74 3.94
CA PHE A 75 4.82 10.01 3.42
C PHE A 75 3.88 10.71 4.38
N VAL A 76 3.22 9.99 5.29
CA VAL A 76 2.34 10.59 6.32
C VAL A 76 2.96 10.46 7.71
N GLY A 77 3.54 9.30 8.02
CA GLY A 77 4.28 9.01 9.24
C GLY A 77 3.42 8.85 10.50
N VAL A 78 2.48 9.76 10.73
CA VAL A 78 1.66 9.80 11.95
C VAL A 78 0.66 8.63 12.02
N PRO A 79 0.38 8.09 13.23
CA PRO A 79 0.98 8.41 14.52
C PRO A 79 2.30 7.67 14.81
N TYR A 80 2.91 7.02 13.84
CA TYR A 80 3.92 5.98 14.06
C TYR A 80 5.37 6.48 14.00
N ALA A 81 5.68 7.44 13.14
CA ALA A 81 7.02 7.99 12.95
C ALA A 81 6.96 9.37 12.28
N GLU A 82 8.12 10.04 12.23
CA GLU A 82 8.31 11.17 11.31
C GLU A 82 8.47 10.66 9.88
N PRO A 83 7.71 11.22 8.90
CA PRO A 83 7.78 10.77 7.52
C PRO A 83 9.14 11.09 6.88
N THR A 84 9.70 10.12 6.16
CA THR A 84 11.00 10.25 5.49
C THR A 84 10.91 10.97 4.15
N MET A 85 9.71 11.06 3.56
CA MET A 85 9.43 11.56 2.22
C MET A 85 10.18 10.80 1.11
N ARG A 86 10.56 9.56 1.36
CA ARG A 86 11.27 8.68 0.43
C ARG A 86 10.63 7.31 0.42
N PHE A 87 10.70 6.58 -0.70
CA PHE A 87 10.17 5.23 -0.81
C PHE A 87 11.15 4.20 -0.20
N ARG A 88 11.10 4.03 1.13
CA ARG A 88 12.12 3.30 1.90
C ARG A 88 12.15 1.81 1.58
N LEU A 89 10.99 1.19 1.35
CA LEU A 89 10.95 -0.22 0.96
C LEU A 89 11.70 -0.45 -0.36
N GLY A 90 11.48 0.40 -1.36
CA GLY A 90 12.20 0.36 -2.63
C GLY A 90 13.70 0.55 -2.47
N GLU A 91 14.13 1.53 -1.66
CA GLU A 91 15.55 1.78 -1.38
C GLU A 91 16.24 0.55 -0.75
N VAL A 92 15.59 -0.08 0.24
CA VAL A 92 16.17 -1.23 0.97
C VAL A 92 16.21 -2.48 0.10
N ILE A 93 15.16 -2.76 -0.68
CA ILE A 93 15.08 -3.96 -1.53
C ILE A 93 15.87 -3.80 -2.82
N GLY A 94 15.91 -2.59 -3.38
CA GLY A 94 16.68 -2.24 -4.58
C GLY A 94 18.19 -2.44 -4.44
N ALA A 95 18.69 -2.55 -3.21
CA ALA A 95 20.09 -2.89 -2.95
C ALA A 95 20.49 -4.31 -3.41
N ALA A 96 19.53 -5.23 -3.59
CA ALA A 96 19.81 -6.61 -4.02
C ALA A 96 18.90 -7.12 -5.15
N TYR A 97 17.87 -6.37 -5.54
CA TYR A 97 16.88 -6.79 -6.52
C TYR A 97 16.63 -5.70 -7.57
N GLU A 98 16.35 -6.12 -8.81
CA GLU A 98 15.64 -5.29 -9.76
C GLU A 98 14.16 -5.24 -9.34
N VAL A 99 13.72 -4.11 -8.81
CA VAL A 99 12.36 -3.96 -8.29
C VAL A 99 11.43 -3.48 -9.40
N ARG A 100 10.32 -4.21 -9.59
CA ARG A 100 9.20 -3.75 -10.42
C ARG A 100 8.13 -3.15 -9.54
N GLU A 101 7.80 -1.90 -9.80
CA GLU A 101 6.85 -1.13 -9.00
C GLU A 101 5.53 -0.95 -9.74
N ALA A 102 4.44 -0.97 -8.99
CA ALA A 102 3.15 -0.50 -9.45
C ALA A 102 2.51 0.32 -8.34
N VAL A 103 2.22 1.58 -8.64
CA VAL A 103 1.70 2.53 -7.65
C VAL A 103 0.22 2.76 -7.89
N THR A 104 -0.54 2.78 -6.80
CA THR A 104 -1.90 3.29 -6.80
C THR A 104 -1.94 4.62 -6.04
N VAL A 105 -2.75 5.54 -6.54
CA VAL A 105 -2.98 6.85 -5.91
C VAL A 105 -4.47 7.07 -5.73
N ARG A 106 -4.84 8.03 -4.89
CA ARG A 106 -6.22 8.44 -4.68
C ARG A 106 -6.27 9.95 -4.58
N HIS A 107 -7.42 10.56 -4.89
CA HIS A 107 -7.56 11.99 -4.74
C HIS A 107 -7.20 12.43 -3.31
N PRO A 108 -6.29 13.42 -3.13
CA PRO A 108 -5.74 13.76 -1.81
C PRO A 108 -6.80 14.21 -0.80
N LEU A 109 -7.80 15.01 -1.22
CA LEU A 109 -8.91 15.35 -0.34
C LEU A 109 -9.71 14.11 0.12
N ASP A 110 -9.99 13.16 -0.79
CA ASP A 110 -10.80 11.98 -0.47
C ASP A 110 -10.05 11.01 0.44
N GLN A 111 -8.73 10.93 0.31
CA GLN A 111 -7.88 10.17 1.23
C GLN A 111 -7.74 10.88 2.58
N PHE A 112 -7.57 12.20 2.63
CA PHE A 112 -7.56 12.96 3.88
C PHE A 112 -8.84 12.74 4.69
N LEU A 113 -10.01 12.89 4.05
CA LEU A 113 -11.32 12.66 4.69
C LEU A 113 -11.49 11.21 5.18
N SER A 114 -10.84 10.25 4.53
CA SER A 114 -10.84 8.85 4.96
C SER A 114 -9.94 8.64 6.18
N LEU A 115 -8.75 9.23 6.19
CA LEU A 115 -7.78 9.11 7.28
C LEU A 115 -8.23 9.85 8.54
N ALA A 116 -8.82 11.04 8.40
CA ALA A 116 -9.29 11.86 9.51
C ALA A 116 -10.40 11.19 10.35
N LYS A 117 -11.07 10.16 9.81
CA LYS A 117 -12.08 9.37 10.52
C LYS A 117 -11.48 8.29 11.42
N LEU A 118 -10.21 7.96 11.24
CA LEU A 118 -9.56 6.91 12.01
C LEU A 118 -9.25 7.42 13.43
N PRO A 119 -9.69 6.73 14.49
CA PRO A 119 -9.49 7.19 15.87
C PRO A 119 -8.02 7.44 16.24
N ASN A 120 -7.09 6.66 15.67
CA ASN A 120 -5.65 6.80 15.89
C ASN A 120 -5.02 8.02 15.18
N MET A 121 -5.75 8.68 14.28
CA MET A 121 -5.29 9.89 13.56
C MET A 121 -5.78 11.19 14.20
N ALA A 122 -6.79 11.10 15.08
CA ALA A 122 -7.40 12.27 15.71
C ALA A 122 -6.36 13.12 16.46
N GLY A 123 -6.31 14.41 16.13
CA GLY A 123 -5.39 15.38 16.72
C GLY A 123 -3.93 15.25 16.30
N ARG A 124 -3.59 14.32 15.40
CA ARG A 124 -2.20 14.06 14.95
C ARG A 124 -1.99 14.32 13.47
N LEU A 125 -3.03 14.17 12.66
CA LEU A 125 -2.98 14.46 11.22
C LEU A 125 -3.16 15.96 10.98
N THR A 126 -2.11 16.64 10.55
CA THR A 126 -2.18 18.05 10.11
C THR A 126 -2.38 18.13 8.61
N GLU A 127 -3.10 19.16 8.15
CA GLU A 127 -3.31 19.41 6.71
C GLU A 127 -1.96 19.62 6.00
N GLU A 128 -1.07 20.45 6.55
CA GLU A 128 0.25 20.74 5.99
C GLU A 128 1.15 19.49 5.88
N GLY A 129 1.27 18.73 6.96
CA GLY A 129 2.10 17.52 6.97
C GLY A 129 1.59 16.46 6.00
N TYR A 130 0.26 16.29 5.94
CA TYR A 130 -0.39 15.39 4.99
C TYR A 130 -0.15 15.81 3.53
N LEU A 131 -0.38 17.08 3.20
CA LEU A 131 -0.27 17.57 1.82
C LEU A 131 1.18 17.54 1.32
N ARG A 132 2.15 17.89 2.18
CA ARG A 132 3.57 17.72 1.90
C ARG A 132 3.93 16.26 1.56
N GLY A 133 3.36 15.32 2.33
CA GLY A 133 3.43 13.89 2.08
C GLY A 133 2.88 13.48 0.72
N CYS A 134 1.68 13.98 0.40
CA CYS A 134 1.04 13.73 -0.89
C CYS A 134 1.88 14.22 -2.06
N ALA A 135 2.45 15.43 -1.99
CA ALA A 135 3.29 15.96 -3.06
C ALA A 135 4.56 15.12 -3.26
N ALA A 136 5.24 14.73 -2.17
CA ALA A 136 6.40 13.84 -2.24
C ALA A 136 6.05 12.47 -2.86
N PHE A 137 4.94 11.87 -2.43
CA PHE A 137 4.47 10.61 -3.01
C PHE A 137 4.06 10.76 -4.48
N ALA A 138 3.43 11.86 -4.86
CA ALA A 138 3.01 12.14 -6.23
C ALA A 138 4.21 12.27 -7.19
N ARG A 139 5.32 12.89 -6.75
CA ARG A 139 6.56 12.94 -7.52
C ARG A 139 7.14 11.54 -7.77
N HIS A 140 7.16 10.69 -6.73
CA HIS A 140 7.57 9.28 -6.88
C HIS A 140 6.65 8.54 -7.87
N ALA A 141 5.34 8.64 -7.65
CA ALA A 141 4.31 8.01 -8.47
C ALA A 141 4.40 8.42 -9.94
N GLN A 142 4.69 9.70 -10.24
CA GLN A 142 4.89 10.16 -11.61
C GLN A 142 6.11 9.50 -12.27
N GLY A 143 7.20 9.32 -11.52
CA GLY A 143 8.43 8.72 -12.04
C GLY A 143 8.30 7.24 -12.42
N VAL A 144 7.46 6.49 -11.69
CA VAL A 144 7.24 5.04 -11.92
C VAL A 144 5.94 4.72 -12.66
N GLY A 145 5.04 5.69 -12.78
CA GLY A 145 3.68 5.53 -13.27
C GLY A 145 2.73 5.00 -12.19
N PHE A 146 1.48 5.46 -12.24
CA PHE A 146 0.45 5.10 -11.25
C PHE A 146 -0.88 4.70 -11.89
N VAL A 147 -1.81 4.23 -11.06
CA VAL A 147 -3.23 4.02 -11.36
C VAL A 147 -4.05 4.76 -10.30
N ARG A 148 -4.99 5.61 -10.71
CA ARG A 148 -5.88 6.29 -9.78
C ARG A 148 -6.93 5.32 -9.26
N TYR A 149 -7.28 5.44 -7.98
CA TYR A 149 -8.35 4.68 -7.35
C TYR A 149 -9.66 4.86 -8.12
N GLU A 150 -9.92 6.07 -8.61
CA GLU A 150 -11.12 6.45 -9.33
C GLU A 150 -11.20 5.74 -10.71
N ASP A 151 -10.07 5.60 -11.40
CA ASP A 151 -9.98 4.84 -12.64
C ASP A 151 -10.15 3.34 -12.36
N PHE A 152 -9.47 2.82 -11.33
CA PHE A 152 -9.61 1.43 -10.90
C PHE A 152 -11.06 1.08 -10.55
N ALA A 153 -11.75 1.97 -9.85
CA ALA A 153 -13.12 1.74 -9.44
C ALA A 153 -14.09 1.74 -10.63
N SER A 154 -13.74 2.46 -11.71
CA SER A 154 -14.56 2.60 -12.92
C SER A 154 -14.31 1.46 -13.93
N ASP A 155 -13.06 1.04 -14.10
CA ASP A 155 -12.65 -0.13 -14.88
C ASP A 155 -11.63 -0.99 -14.10
N PRO A 156 -12.11 -1.85 -13.18
CA PRO A 156 -11.22 -2.69 -12.38
C PRO A 156 -10.42 -3.69 -13.23
N GLY A 157 -11.00 -4.16 -14.34
CA GLY A 157 -10.37 -5.17 -15.20
C GLY A 157 -9.17 -4.60 -15.95
N GLY A 158 -9.35 -3.46 -16.61
CA GLY A 158 -8.25 -2.76 -17.30
C GLY A 158 -7.17 -2.30 -16.32
N ALA A 159 -7.57 -1.74 -15.18
CA ALA A 159 -6.64 -1.30 -14.15
C ALA A 159 -5.82 -2.45 -13.55
N LEU A 160 -6.45 -3.58 -13.22
CA LEU A 160 -5.73 -4.76 -12.72
C LEU A 160 -4.77 -5.34 -13.76
N ARG A 161 -5.16 -5.37 -15.04
CA ARG A 161 -4.27 -5.84 -16.12
C ARG A 161 -3.02 -4.95 -16.21
N LEU A 162 -3.21 -3.62 -16.18
CA LEU A 162 -2.10 -2.67 -16.18
C LEU A 162 -1.18 -2.84 -14.96
N LEU A 163 -1.73 -3.05 -13.76
CA LEU A 163 -0.94 -3.30 -12.55
C LEU A 163 -0.16 -4.62 -12.65
N CYS A 164 -0.80 -5.69 -13.15
CA CYS A 164 -0.16 -6.97 -13.39
C CYS A 164 1.01 -6.85 -14.37
N ASP A 165 0.80 -6.17 -15.49
CA ASP A 165 1.82 -5.95 -16.52
C ASP A 165 3.03 -5.17 -15.95
N ARG A 166 2.79 -4.10 -15.17
CA ARG A 166 3.86 -3.33 -14.51
C ARG A 166 4.65 -4.15 -13.49
N LEU A 167 3.96 -4.95 -12.68
CA LEU A 167 4.60 -5.89 -11.76
C LEU A 167 5.23 -7.09 -12.48
N GLY A 168 4.96 -7.24 -13.78
CA GLY A 168 5.36 -8.37 -14.60
C GLY A 168 4.75 -9.70 -14.16
N VAL A 169 3.61 -9.71 -13.45
CA VAL A 169 2.93 -10.92 -12.98
C VAL A 169 1.78 -11.31 -13.93
N PRO A 170 1.45 -12.61 -14.07
CA PRO A 170 0.35 -13.03 -14.92
C PRO A 170 -1.00 -12.48 -14.44
N PHE A 171 -1.79 -11.94 -15.36
CA PHE A 171 -3.17 -11.56 -15.10
C PHE A 171 -4.07 -12.81 -14.99
N ASP A 172 -4.90 -12.88 -13.96
CA ASP A 172 -5.87 -13.96 -13.75
C ASP A 172 -7.23 -13.52 -14.29
N GLU A 173 -7.62 -13.98 -15.49
CA GLU A 173 -8.91 -13.64 -16.13
C GLU A 173 -10.13 -13.96 -15.25
N SER A 174 -9.98 -14.85 -14.27
CA SER A 174 -11.06 -15.24 -13.36
C SER A 174 -11.13 -14.40 -12.07
N TRP A 175 -10.31 -13.36 -11.94
CA TRP A 175 -10.16 -12.54 -10.72
C TRP A 175 -11.50 -12.04 -10.16
N SER A 176 -12.43 -11.62 -11.02
CA SER A 176 -13.70 -10.98 -10.66
C SER A 176 -14.58 -11.90 -9.82
N SER A 177 -14.48 -13.21 -10.04
CA SER A 177 -15.20 -14.25 -9.30
C SER A 177 -14.49 -14.71 -8.02
N LYS A 178 -13.23 -14.33 -7.82
CA LYS A 178 -12.35 -14.89 -6.76
C LYS A 178 -11.92 -13.88 -5.71
N TRP A 179 -11.78 -12.59 -6.06
CA TRP A 179 -11.14 -11.58 -5.22
C TRP A 179 -11.77 -11.48 -3.81
N HIS A 180 -13.10 -11.54 -3.71
CA HIS A 180 -13.84 -11.45 -2.46
C HIS A 180 -13.58 -12.61 -1.48
N ARG A 181 -12.97 -13.71 -1.96
CA ARG A 181 -12.58 -14.88 -1.15
C ARG A 181 -11.13 -14.82 -0.68
N TYR A 182 -10.34 -13.88 -1.18
CA TYR A 182 -8.96 -13.73 -0.74
C TYR A 182 -8.95 -13.25 0.72
N ARG A 183 -8.10 -13.88 1.54
CA ARG A 183 -8.04 -13.65 3.01
C ARG A 183 -6.66 -13.25 3.50
N THR A 184 -5.63 -13.38 2.66
CA THR A 184 -4.24 -13.09 2.98
C THR A 184 -3.87 -11.67 2.54
N ILE A 185 -4.66 -10.70 3.02
CA ILE A 185 -4.48 -9.26 2.80
C ILE A 185 -4.88 -8.50 4.06
N SER A 186 -4.10 -7.47 4.42
CA SER A 186 -4.37 -6.58 5.55
C SER A 186 -5.08 -5.30 5.09
N GLY A 187 -5.67 -4.55 6.02
CA GLY A 187 -6.32 -3.26 5.77
C GLY A 187 -7.80 -3.32 5.39
N ASP A 188 -8.31 -4.47 4.90
CA ASP A 188 -9.73 -4.67 4.55
C ASP A 188 -10.37 -5.82 5.34
N ALA A 189 -10.23 -5.80 6.67
CA ALA A 189 -10.85 -6.80 7.54
C ALA A 189 -12.36 -6.52 7.72
N PRO A 190 -13.21 -7.56 7.86
CA PRO A 190 -14.60 -7.39 8.30
C PRO A 190 -14.66 -6.56 9.58
N GLY A 191 -15.46 -5.49 9.60
CA GLY A 191 -15.53 -4.56 10.73
C GLY A 191 -14.53 -3.39 10.69
N SER A 192 -13.67 -3.29 9.67
CA SER A 192 -12.76 -2.14 9.45
C SER A 192 -13.46 -0.80 9.18
N GLY A 193 -14.79 -0.78 9.02
CA GLY A 193 -15.55 0.42 8.71
C GLY A 193 -15.33 0.98 7.29
N SER A 194 -14.58 0.26 6.44
CA SER A 194 -14.43 0.59 5.02
C SER A 194 -15.79 0.60 4.33
N ARG A 195 -16.11 1.70 3.64
CA ARG A 195 -17.36 1.84 2.86
C ARG A 195 -17.49 0.80 1.74
N GLY A 196 -16.36 0.23 1.29
CA GLY A 196 -16.32 -0.75 0.21
C GLY A 196 -16.45 -2.19 0.67
N SER A 197 -16.02 -2.52 1.90
CA SER A 197 -15.85 -3.90 2.37
C SER A 197 -17.18 -4.67 2.53
N SER A 198 -18.28 -3.95 2.72
CA SER A 198 -19.63 -4.52 2.85
C SER A 198 -20.36 -4.73 1.52
N SER A 199 -19.88 -4.14 0.42
CA SER A 199 -20.65 -4.05 -0.82
C SER A 199 -20.50 -5.26 -1.76
N GLY A 200 -19.47 -6.10 -1.55
CA GLY A 200 -19.16 -7.23 -2.43
C GLY A 200 -18.88 -6.84 -3.90
N GLN A 201 -18.73 -5.54 -4.16
CA GLN A 201 -18.61 -4.96 -5.49
C GLN A 201 -17.50 -3.91 -5.49
N ILE A 202 -16.79 -3.81 -6.62
CA ILE A 202 -15.86 -2.71 -6.88
C ILE A 202 -16.63 -1.68 -7.68
N ARG A 203 -16.79 -0.47 -7.13
CA ARG A 203 -17.51 0.63 -7.78
C ARG A 203 -16.99 1.98 -7.34
N PRO A 204 -17.16 3.03 -8.15
CA PRO A 204 -16.84 4.38 -7.74
C PRO A 204 -17.62 4.76 -6.48
N MET A 205 -16.96 5.46 -5.56
CA MET A 205 -17.58 5.98 -4.34
C MET A 205 -17.59 7.50 -4.39
N PRO A 206 -18.73 8.15 -4.09
CA PRO A 206 -18.75 9.60 -4.02
C PRO A 206 -17.84 10.11 -2.90
N ARG A 207 -17.27 11.29 -3.14
CA ARG A 207 -16.57 12.10 -2.15
C ARG A 207 -17.43 12.25 -0.91
N ALA A 208 -16.83 12.04 0.26
CA ALA A 208 -17.51 12.33 1.51
C ALA A 208 -17.67 13.84 1.68
N GLU A 209 -18.68 14.27 2.43
CA GLU A 209 -18.83 15.67 2.77
C GLU A 209 -17.57 16.18 3.48
N ALA A 210 -17.02 17.28 2.95
CA ALA A 210 -15.85 17.93 3.50
C ALA A 210 -16.29 19.02 4.50
N PRO A 211 -15.60 19.18 5.64
CA PRO A 211 -15.81 20.31 6.53
C PRO A 211 -15.76 21.65 5.79
N ALA A 212 -16.55 22.61 6.26
CA ALA A 212 -16.63 23.94 5.66
C ALA A 212 -15.23 24.57 5.47
N GLY A 213 -14.98 25.09 4.28
CA GLY A 213 -13.73 25.75 3.91
C GLY A 213 -12.51 24.83 3.73
N LEU A 214 -12.61 23.51 4.00
CA LEU A 214 -11.46 22.59 3.85
C LEU A 214 -10.94 22.55 2.41
N LEU A 215 -11.84 22.41 1.43
CA LEU A 215 -11.45 22.37 0.02
C LEU A 215 -10.76 23.67 -0.41
N GLU A 216 -11.24 24.83 0.04
CA GLU A 216 -10.61 26.12 -0.28
C GLU A 216 -9.21 26.23 0.34
N ARG A 217 -9.03 25.79 1.60
CA ARG A 217 -7.68 25.71 2.20
C ARG A 217 -6.76 24.82 1.38
N PHE A 218 -7.24 23.64 0.94
CA PHE A 218 -6.47 22.74 0.09
C PHE A 218 -6.12 23.41 -1.26
N ARG A 219 -7.08 24.04 -1.94
CA ARG A 219 -6.85 24.77 -3.22
C ARG A 219 -5.81 25.89 -3.10
N THR A 220 -5.74 26.55 -1.95
CA THR A 220 -4.72 27.59 -1.70
C THR A 220 -3.33 27.03 -1.40
N ASN A 221 -3.23 25.76 -0.97
CA ASN A 221 -1.97 25.10 -0.63
C ASN A 221 -1.19 24.65 -1.89
N GLY A 222 0.11 24.94 -1.92
CA GLY A 222 0.98 24.62 -3.05
C GLY A 222 1.16 23.12 -3.29
N ASP A 223 1.36 22.34 -2.23
CA ASP A 223 1.57 20.89 -2.31
C ASP A 223 0.30 20.16 -2.80
N TYR A 224 -0.89 20.63 -2.41
CA TYR A 224 -2.16 20.12 -2.95
C TYR A 224 -2.26 20.37 -4.45
N ARG A 225 -1.99 21.60 -4.91
CA ARG A 225 -2.05 21.93 -6.34
C ARG A 225 -1.04 21.12 -7.15
N GLU A 226 0.18 20.97 -6.63
CA GLU A 226 1.20 20.13 -7.25
C GLU A 226 0.76 18.67 -7.32
N THR A 227 0.25 18.11 -6.22
CA THR A 227 -0.27 16.74 -6.16
C THR A 227 -1.35 16.52 -7.22
N CYS A 228 -2.34 17.41 -7.29
CA CYS A 228 -3.41 17.30 -8.27
C CYS A 228 -2.88 17.39 -9.70
N ALA A 229 -1.97 18.34 -9.98
CA ALA A 229 -1.37 18.47 -11.31
C ALA A 229 -0.57 17.22 -11.73
N LEU A 230 0.27 16.68 -10.83
CA LEU A 230 1.09 15.49 -11.09
C LEU A 230 0.23 14.23 -11.30
N LEU A 231 -0.88 14.13 -10.57
CA LEU A 231 -1.75 12.96 -10.59
C LEU A 231 -2.94 13.08 -11.55
N GLY A 232 -3.06 14.22 -12.26
CA GLY A 232 -4.14 14.47 -13.21
C GLY A 232 -5.52 14.64 -12.56
N TYR A 233 -5.59 15.24 -11.37
CA TYR A 233 -6.83 15.67 -10.74
C TYR A 233 -7.12 17.15 -11.00
N GLU A 234 -8.40 17.49 -11.09
CA GLU A 234 -8.87 18.87 -11.11
C GLU A 234 -8.78 19.52 -9.71
N LEU A 235 -8.68 20.85 -9.66
CA LEU A 235 -8.52 21.61 -8.42
C LEU A 235 -9.83 21.88 -7.67
#